data_AF-A0A4P5VPU6-F1
#
_entry.id   AF-A0A4P5VPU6-F1
#
_cell.length_a   1.000
_cell.length_b   1.000
_cell.length_c   1.000
_cell.angle_alpha   90.00
_cell.angle_beta   90.00
_cell.angle_gamma   90.00
#
_symmetry.space_group_name_H-M   'P 1'
#
loop_
_entity.id
_entity.type
_entity.pdbx_description
1 polymer ?
#
loop_
_entity_poly.entity_id
_entity_poly.type
_entity_poly.pdbx_seq_one_letter_code
_entity_poly.pdbx_strand_id
1 'polypeptide(L)' 'MVASSHRDGPQPGPEIPMAHLLLAGLASHATPLAQLPEAYQAFGPLVDILPIIPFFFLLLAFVWQASVGFR' A
#
# COMPACT_ATOMS: atom_id res chain seq x y z
N MET A 1 -37.83 -23.33 41.02
CA MET A 1 -38.04 -22.51 39.81
C MET A 1 -37.90 -21.04 40.17
N VAL A 2 -36.67 -20.54 40.27
CA VAL A 2 -36.37 -19.09 40.17
C VAL A 2 -35.08 -19.02 39.37
N ALA A 3 -35.18 -18.42 38.19
CA ALA A 3 -34.17 -18.37 37.17
C ALA A 3 -32.98 -17.48 37.59
N SER A 4 -31.77 -17.94 37.27
CA SER A 4 -30.55 -17.14 37.27
C SER A 4 -30.75 -15.89 36.42
N SER A 5 -30.77 -14.73 37.08
CA SER A 5 -30.79 -13.42 36.45
C SER A 5 -29.42 -13.15 35.80
N HIS A 6 -29.23 -13.73 34.61
CA HIS A 6 -28.14 -13.41 33.70
C HIS A 6 -28.47 -12.05 33.08
N ARG A 7 -27.95 -10.98 33.68
CA ARG A 7 -28.06 -9.63 33.14
C ARG A 7 -27.11 -9.50 31.96
N ASP A 8 -27.62 -9.80 30.78
CA ASP A 8 -27.03 -9.33 29.52
C ASP A 8 -27.19 -7.80 29.48
N GLY A 9 -26.15 -7.10 29.90
CA GLY A 9 -25.96 -5.71 29.51
C GLY A 9 -25.75 -5.63 27.99
N PRO A 10 -25.92 -4.45 27.38
CA PRO A 10 -25.66 -4.28 25.95
C PRO A 10 -24.27 -4.79 25.61
N GLN A 11 -24.19 -5.87 24.85
CA GLN A 11 -22.92 -6.35 24.31
C GLN A 11 -22.35 -5.22 23.44
N PRO A 12 -21.15 -4.70 23.77
CA PRO A 12 -20.49 -3.74 22.90
C PRO A 12 -20.40 -4.34 21.50
N GLY A 13 -20.91 -3.62 20.50
CA GLY A 13 -20.73 -4.02 19.11
C GLY A 13 -19.24 -4.12 18.76
N PRO A 14 -18.86 -4.67 17.60
CA PRO A 14 -17.48 -4.63 17.16
C PRO A 14 -17.05 -3.17 16.95
N GLU A 15 -16.57 -2.52 18.00
CA GLU A 15 -15.92 -1.23 17.94
C GLU A 15 -14.58 -1.44 17.27
N ILE A 16 -14.60 -1.37 15.93
CA ILE A 16 -13.43 -1.42 15.08
C ILE A 16 -12.44 -0.40 15.66
N PRO A 17 -11.34 -0.83 16.29
CA PRO A 17 -10.41 0.11 16.87
C PRO A 17 -9.82 0.89 15.71
N MET A 18 -9.94 2.22 15.74
CA MET A 18 -9.39 3.12 14.70
C MET A 18 -7.90 2.80 14.43
N ALA A 19 -7.20 2.26 15.42
CA ALA A 19 -5.86 1.72 15.30
C ALA A 19 -5.70 0.63 14.22
N HIS A 20 -6.70 -0.24 14.03
CA HIS A 20 -6.68 -1.29 13.00
C HIS A 20 -6.98 -0.72 11.61
N LEU A 21 -7.83 0.31 11.51
CA LEU A 21 -8.05 1.06 10.26
C LEU A 21 -6.80 1.85 9.86
N LEU A 22 -6.10 2.45 10.83
CA LEU A 22 -4.81 3.09 10.61
C LEU A 22 -3.74 2.07 10.19
N LEU A 23 -3.66 0.91 10.84
CA LEU A 23 -2.71 -0.15 10.48
C LEU A 23 -2.99 -0.74 9.09
N ALA A 24 -4.26 -0.90 8.72
CA ALA A 24 -4.67 -1.35 7.39
C ALA A 24 -4.32 -0.32 6.30
N GLY A 25 -4.47 0.98 6.56
CA GLY A 25 -4.10 2.04 5.63
C GLY A 25 -2.59 2.23 5.43
N LEU A 26 -1.78 1.85 6.42
CA LEU A 26 -0.31 1.82 6.32
C LEU A 26 0.19 0.56 5.58
N ALA A 27 -0.59 -0.52 5.59
CA ALA A 27 -0.26 -1.78 4.90
C ALA A 27 -0.51 -1.72 3.38
N SER A 28 -1.32 -0.79 2.88
CA SER A 28 -1.62 -0.62 1.46
C SER A 28 -0.54 0.14 0.68
N HIS A 29 0.73 -0.23 0.82
CA HIS A 29 1.86 0.47 0.18
C HIS A 29 2.35 -0.17 -1.13
N ALA A 30 1.83 -1.32 -1.54
CA ALA A 30 2.06 -1.86 -2.88
C ALA A 30 0.89 -2.77 -3.26
N THR A 31 -0.04 -2.24 -4.05
CA THR A 31 -1.05 -3.06 -4.72
C THR A 31 -0.34 -4.03 -5.66
N PRO A 32 -0.68 -5.33 -5.67
CA PRO A 32 -0.12 -6.25 -6.65
C PRO A 32 -0.42 -5.74 -8.06
N LEU A 33 0.59 -5.78 -8.91
CA LEU A 33 0.47 -5.55 -10.35
C LEU A 33 -0.49 -6.59 -10.91
N ALA A 34 -1.76 -6.22 -11.01
CA ALA A 34 -2.79 -7.04 -11.63
C ALA A 34 -2.35 -7.42 -13.06
N GLN A 35 -2.78 -8.60 -13.51
CA GLN A 35 -2.50 -9.05 -14.87
C GLN A 35 -2.87 -7.97 -15.88
N LEU A 36 -1.97 -7.66 -16.81
CA LEU A 36 -2.26 -6.68 -17.85
C LEU A 36 -3.47 -7.18 -18.69
N PRO A 37 -4.37 -6.28 -19.13
CA PRO A 37 -5.42 -6.66 -20.07
C PRO A 37 -4.81 -7.24 -21.36
N GLU A 38 -5.52 -8.13 -22.07
CA GLU A 38 -5.02 -8.85 -23.26
C GLU A 38 -4.29 -7.97 -24.28
N ALA A 39 -4.81 -6.77 -24.57
CA ALA A 39 -4.20 -5.84 -25.53
C ALA A 39 -2.81 -5.32 -25.10
N TYR A 40 -2.48 -5.38 -23.80
CA TYR A 40 -1.24 -4.86 -23.24
C TYR A 40 -0.27 -5.96 -22.80
N GLN A 41 -0.63 -7.24 -22.92
CA GLN A 41 0.22 -8.36 -22.49
C GLN A 41 1.61 -8.36 -23.15
N ALA A 42 1.70 -7.90 -24.40
CA ALA A 42 2.99 -7.74 -25.09
C ALA A 42 3.97 -6.78 -24.37
N PHE A 43 3.45 -5.87 -23.53
CA PHE A 43 4.24 -4.91 -22.75
C PHE A 43 4.52 -5.38 -21.31
N GLY A 44 4.15 -6.61 -20.94
CA GLY A 44 4.46 -7.19 -19.64
C GLY A 44 5.92 -6.97 -19.21
N PRO A 45 6.91 -7.31 -20.06
CA PRO A 45 8.33 -7.08 -19.75
C PRO A 45 8.70 -5.61 -19.50
N LEU A 46 7.99 -4.65 -20.10
CA LEU A 46 8.20 -3.21 -19.85
C LEU A 46 7.64 -2.80 -18.49
N VAL A 47 6.47 -3.32 -18.14
CA VAL A 47 5.80 -3.04 -16.87
C VAL A 47 6.60 -3.61 -15.69
N ASP A 48 7.24 -4.76 -15.88
CA ASP A 48 8.14 -5.35 -14.87
C ASP A 48 9.34 -4.43 -14.52
N ILE A 49 9.70 -3.49 -15.42
CA ILE A 49 10.80 -2.54 -15.23
C ILE A 49 10.29 -1.21 -14.61
N LEU A 50 9.02 -0.85 -14.75
CA LEU A 50 8.47 0.41 -14.22
C LEU A 50 8.82 0.70 -12.73
N PRO A 51 8.84 -0.29 -11.81
CA PRO A 51 9.19 -0.05 -10.41
C PRO A 51 10.61 0.50 -10.20
N ILE A 52 11.51 0.38 -11.17
CA ILE A 52 12.89 0.88 -11.05
C ILE A 52 13.02 2.38 -11.34
N ILE A 53 12.02 3.00 -11.98
CA ILE A 53 12.03 4.41 -12.41
C ILE A 53 12.42 5.39 -11.28
N PRO A 54 11.94 5.25 -10.02
CA PRO A 54 12.35 6.13 -8.92
C PRO A 54 13.87 6.18 -8.71
N PHE A 55 14.58 5.05 -8.91
CA PHE A 55 16.04 5.01 -8.81
C PHE A 55 16.72 5.77 -9.96
N PHE A 56 16.17 5.72 -11.17
CA PHE A 56 16.69 6.52 -12.28
C PHE A 56 16.57 8.03 -12.02
N PHE A 57 15.50 8.49 -11.37
CA PHE A 57 15.40 9.90 -10.96
C PHE A 57 16.44 10.28 -9.91
N LEU A 58 16.70 9.40 -8.94
CA LEU A 58 17.78 9.61 -7.98
C LEU A 58 19.14 9.72 -8.68
N LEU A 59 19.45 8.78 -9.58
CA LEU A 59 20.70 8.80 -10.36
C LEU A 59 20.80 10.05 -11.25
N LEU A 60 19.68 10.44 -11.86
CA LEU A 60 19.60 11.65 -12.69
C LEU A 60 19.88 12.92 -11.87
N ALA A 61 19.47 12.98 -10.60
CA ALA A 61 19.79 14.09 -9.73
C ALA A 61 21.32 14.24 -9.53
N PHE A 62 22.05 13.13 -9.41
CA PHE A 62 23.52 13.15 -9.34
C PHE A 62 24.15 13.53 -10.68
N VAL A 63 23.61 13.05 -11.81
CA VAL A 63 24.08 13.46 -13.14
C VAL A 63 23.87 14.96 -13.35
N TRP A 64 22.71 15.47 -12.96
CA TRP A 64 22.40 16.89 -13.02
C TRP A 64 23.34 17.71 -12.13
N GLN A 65 23.52 17.29 -10.87
CA GLN A 65 24.44 17.94 -9.94
C GLN A 65 25.89 17.92 -10.46
N ALA A 66 26.35 16.80 -11.01
CA ALA A 66 27.68 16.70 -11.64
C ALA A 66 27.82 17.64 -12.84
N SER A 67 26.76 17.81 -13.64
CA SER A 67 26.75 18.68 -14.82
C SER A 67 26.85 20.16 -14.47
N VAL A 68 26.32 20.56 -13.31
CA VAL A 68 26.47 21.94 -12.79
C VAL A 68 27.66 22.10 -11.84
N GLY A 69 28.35 21.02 -11.49
CA GLY A 69 29.59 21.04 -10.71
C GLY A 69 29.45 20.93 -9.19
N PHE A 70 28.36 20.34 -8.68
CA PHE A 70 28.10 20.15 -7.24
C PHE A 70 28.27 21.44 -6.41
N ARG A 71 27.66 22.52 -6.89
CA ARG A 71 27.68 23.84 -6.26
C ARG A 71 26.48 24.04 -5.34
#